data_AF-A0A9E0M3G5-F1
#
_entry.id   AF-A0A9E0M3G5-F1
#
_cell.length_a   1.000
_cell.length_b   1.000
_cell.length_c   1.000
_cell.angle_alpha   90.00
_cell.angle_beta   90.00
_cell.angle_gamma   90.00
#
_symmetry.space_group_name_H-M   'P 1'
#
loop_
_entity.id
_entity.type
_entity.pdbx_description
1 polymer ?
#
loop_
_entity_poly.entity_id
_entity_poly.type
_entity_poly.pdbx_seq_one_letter_code
_entity_poly.pdbx_strand_id
1 'polypeptide(L)'
;MSPSHRRPARWRPALAALLAASAWLVATPAAAQPVAPEVPASAPAGNSALDGQLLYQLLLGEIALTSGNAGTAYEWILDAARRTRDETLFRRAVDIALQARAGEQALAATRAWRLAQPESLDALRLQLQILLLLNRNDGIAEPLQALLALTPQADRPGLIAALPRFLQRASDPRLLAGVLETALEPYRSAPATRVPVRVALGRAWLEAREPDRAWALALEAHALDPTAPGPALLAMELMREKPAAEALVLQYLAQPQSEPALRLGYVRLLTSLQRYADAVTQLEEATRRQPEVAPPYLSLGALHLELKHPKEGEAALERYVELVQRQSAAAAAPATPGAAAASAPDADGADPEDDARPDQGLVQAWLMLAQSAEQRGDFQAAEAWLAKVDDPRRALEVQTRRASMLARQGQLEQARQLIRRAPERSAEDQRAKFVAEATVLREVKHWREAFDVLASAGERFPDDTELMYEQAMMAEKIDRLDEMERLLRRVIELKPDNAHAHNALGYSLADRSQRLPEARVLIQRALELSPGDPFITDSLGWVEFRLGNAEEALRLLRRAYAARPDPEIAAHLGEVLWALDQREEARRIWLEAKGRDATNDVLRETLARLRVEL
;
A
#
# COMPACT_ATOMS: atom_id res chain seq x y z
N MET A 1 -14.07 37.56 34.54
CA MET A 1 -13.51 38.40 33.45
C MET A 1 -12.48 37.57 32.71
N SER A 2 -12.66 37.49 31.41
CA SER A 2 -12.32 36.37 30.52
C SER A 2 -10.82 36.21 30.21
N PRO A 3 -10.31 34.96 30.10
CA PRO A 3 -9.20 34.64 29.22
C PRO A 3 -9.75 34.18 27.86
N SER A 4 -9.30 34.85 26.81
CA SER A 4 -9.68 34.60 25.42
C SER A 4 -9.16 33.25 24.90
N HIS A 5 -10.06 32.52 24.26
CA HIS A 5 -9.90 31.24 23.59
C HIS A 5 -8.58 31.05 22.83
N ARG A 6 -7.81 30.02 23.22
CA ARG A 6 -6.96 29.25 22.29
C ARG A 6 -7.80 28.10 21.75
N ARG A 7 -8.09 28.12 20.44
CA ARG A 7 -8.54 26.93 19.70
C ARG A 7 -7.33 26.30 18.98
N PRO A 8 -7.25 24.97 18.91
CA PRO A 8 -6.13 24.24 18.32
C PRO A 8 -6.22 24.23 16.78
N ALA A 9 -5.11 24.54 16.12
CA ALA A 9 -4.95 24.36 14.69
C ALA A 9 -4.88 22.87 14.37
N ARG A 10 -5.99 22.35 13.85
CA ARG A 10 -6.10 21.08 13.15
C ARG A 10 -6.36 21.44 11.69
N TRP A 11 -5.41 21.12 10.80
CA TRP A 11 -5.59 20.49 9.48
C TRP A 11 -4.44 20.83 8.51
N ARG A 12 -3.97 19.76 7.86
CA ARG A 12 -2.94 19.64 6.83
C ARG A 12 -3.20 20.58 5.63
N PRO A 13 -2.15 21.10 4.98
CA PRO A 13 -2.16 21.28 3.54
C PRO A 13 -1.36 20.14 2.88
N ALA A 14 -2.08 19.06 2.55
CA ALA A 14 -1.67 18.17 1.47
C ALA A 14 -2.00 18.88 0.15
N LEU A 15 -1.10 19.70 -0.38
CA LEU A 15 -1.06 20.12 -1.79
C LEU A 15 0.20 20.94 -2.07
N ALA A 16 1.35 20.32 -1.90
CA ALA A 16 2.64 20.79 -2.42
C ALA A 16 3.31 19.73 -3.31
N ALA A 17 2.53 18.77 -3.85
CA ALA A 17 3.01 17.68 -4.68
C ALA A 17 2.25 17.63 -6.01
N LEU A 18 2.37 18.68 -6.82
CA LEU A 18 1.88 18.70 -8.21
C LEU A 18 2.82 19.49 -9.15
N LEU A 19 4.12 19.49 -8.86
CA LEU A 19 5.16 20.02 -9.76
C LEU A 19 6.37 19.09 -9.96
N ALA A 20 6.25 17.79 -9.65
CA ALA A 20 7.33 16.84 -9.91
C ALA A 20 6.78 15.50 -10.43
N ALA A 21 6.49 15.43 -11.73
CA ALA A 21 6.31 14.17 -12.43
C ALA A 21 6.57 14.33 -13.94
N SER A 22 7.80 14.68 -14.30
CA SER A 22 8.33 14.45 -15.64
C SER A 22 9.84 14.24 -15.58
N ALA A 23 10.24 13.04 -15.14
CA ALA A 23 11.55 12.48 -15.45
C ALA A 23 11.50 10.96 -15.25
N TRP A 24 11.23 10.22 -16.34
CA TRP A 24 11.75 8.86 -16.47
C TRP A 24 12.97 8.99 -17.39
N LEU A 25 14.16 8.89 -16.83
CA LEU A 25 15.39 8.71 -17.58
C LEU A 25 15.45 7.26 -18.05
N VAL A 26 15.45 7.06 -19.36
CA VAL A 26 15.93 5.85 -20.00
C VAL A 26 17.46 5.94 -20.01
N ALA A 27 18.14 5.03 -19.33
CA ALA A 27 19.59 4.89 -19.42
C ALA A 27 19.95 4.32 -20.81
N THR A 28 20.53 5.16 -21.67
CA THR A 28 21.16 4.75 -22.93
C THR A 28 22.61 4.32 -22.66
N PRO A 29 23.13 3.26 -23.31
CA PRO A 29 24.49 2.80 -23.11
C PRO A 29 25.50 3.86 -23.58
N ALA A 30 26.64 3.95 -22.89
CA ALA A 30 27.73 4.86 -23.20
C ALA A 30 28.29 4.56 -24.61
N ALA A 31 27.84 5.33 -25.60
CA ALA A 31 28.52 5.45 -26.87
C ALA A 31 29.80 6.26 -26.66
N ALA A 32 30.91 5.77 -27.23
CA ALA A 32 32.21 6.42 -27.22
C ALA A 32 32.09 7.92 -27.50
N GLN A 33 32.87 8.74 -26.77
CA GLN A 33 32.93 10.18 -26.97
C GLN A 33 33.09 10.49 -28.47
N PRO A 34 32.10 11.14 -29.11
CA PRO A 34 32.35 11.69 -30.42
C PRO A 34 33.44 12.75 -30.22
N VAL A 35 34.52 12.63 -31.01
CA VAL A 35 35.46 13.71 -31.29
C VAL A 35 34.65 15.00 -31.40
N ALA A 36 35.03 16.01 -30.61
CA ALA A 36 34.33 17.30 -30.59
C ALA A 36 34.04 17.72 -32.04
N PRO A 37 32.75 17.84 -32.44
CA PRO A 37 32.45 18.32 -33.77
C PRO A 37 33.05 19.73 -33.85
N GLU A 38 33.82 19.99 -34.91
CA GLU A 38 34.11 21.36 -35.33
C GLU A 38 32.81 22.15 -35.22
N VAL A 39 32.82 23.21 -34.40
CA VAL A 39 31.68 24.11 -34.24
C VAL A 39 31.29 24.53 -35.66
N PRO A 40 30.14 24.07 -36.20
CA PRO A 40 29.72 24.53 -37.50
C PRO A 40 29.49 26.03 -37.35
N ALA A 41 30.03 26.79 -38.31
CA ALA A 41 29.86 28.23 -38.39
C ALA A 41 28.42 28.59 -38.02
N SER A 42 28.28 29.46 -37.01
CA SER A 42 27.00 29.93 -36.48
C SER A 42 26.03 30.17 -37.63
N ALA A 43 24.93 29.41 -37.67
CA ALA A 43 23.81 29.72 -38.53
C ALA A 43 23.47 31.21 -38.33
N PRO A 44 23.16 31.97 -39.39
CA PRO A 44 22.83 33.38 -39.25
C PRO A 44 21.71 33.51 -38.22
N ALA A 45 21.89 34.38 -37.22
CA ALA A 45 20.88 34.64 -36.21
C ALA A 45 19.57 35.03 -36.91
N GLY A 46 18.58 34.14 -36.87
CA GLY A 46 17.25 34.45 -37.34
C GLY A 46 16.70 35.56 -36.46
N ASN A 47 16.26 36.67 -37.06
CA ASN A 47 15.57 37.71 -36.31
C ASN A 47 14.39 37.09 -35.55
N SER A 48 14.26 37.45 -34.27
CA SER A 48 13.12 37.03 -33.47
C SER A 48 11.81 37.40 -34.17
N ALA A 49 10.84 36.50 -34.15
CA ALA A 49 9.47 36.81 -34.59
C ALA A 49 8.74 37.76 -33.61
N LEU A 50 9.37 38.12 -32.48
CA LEU A 50 8.88 39.10 -31.51
C LEU A 50 9.12 40.53 -32.04
N ASP A 51 8.05 41.19 -32.47
CA ASP A 51 8.08 42.65 -32.62
C ASP A 51 8.05 43.36 -31.25
N GLY A 52 8.42 44.64 -31.23
CA GLY A 52 8.50 45.41 -29.98
C GLY A 52 7.15 45.54 -29.26
N GLN A 53 6.04 45.46 -29.99
CA GLN A 53 4.70 45.52 -29.42
C GLN A 53 4.35 44.22 -28.68
N LEU A 54 4.65 43.06 -29.28
CA LEU A 54 4.46 41.75 -28.69
C LEU A 54 5.36 41.55 -27.47
N LEU A 55 6.63 41.98 -27.53
CA LEU A 55 7.53 41.93 -26.37
C LEU A 55 6.99 42.77 -25.21
N TYR A 56 6.52 43.99 -25.49
CA TYR A 56 5.92 44.85 -24.47
C TYR A 56 4.66 44.23 -23.86
N GLN A 57 3.79 43.64 -24.67
CA GLN A 57 2.58 42.95 -24.23
C GLN A 57 2.87 41.74 -23.32
N LEU A 58 3.85 40.91 -23.70
CA LEU A 58 4.26 39.77 -22.87
C LEU A 58 4.88 40.23 -21.55
N LEU A 59 5.70 41.27 -21.57
CA LEU A 59 6.29 41.86 -20.37
C LEU A 59 5.21 42.41 -19.43
N LEU A 60 4.21 43.13 -19.95
CA LEU A 60 3.08 43.60 -19.16
C LEU A 60 2.29 42.44 -18.54
N GLY A 61 2.09 41.35 -19.28
CA GLY A 61 1.47 40.13 -18.77
C GLY A 61 2.22 39.51 -17.59
N GLU A 62 3.55 39.37 -17.70
CA GLU A 62 4.39 38.82 -16.63
C GLU A 62 4.51 39.77 -15.42
N ILE A 63 4.56 41.10 -15.63
CA ILE A 63 4.50 42.08 -14.55
C ILE A 63 3.16 42.00 -13.81
N ALA A 64 2.05 41.87 -14.53
CA ALA A 64 0.74 41.71 -13.92
C ALA A 64 0.66 40.42 -13.08
N LEU A 65 1.24 39.32 -13.57
CA LEU A 65 1.27 38.04 -12.87
C LEU A 65 2.09 38.14 -11.57
N THR A 66 3.29 38.69 -11.64
CA THR A 66 4.17 38.90 -10.47
C THR A 66 3.57 39.87 -9.45
N SER A 67 2.71 40.79 -9.90
CA SER A 67 1.96 41.72 -9.05
C SER A 67 0.69 41.10 -8.43
N GLY A 68 0.43 39.81 -8.66
CA GLY A 68 -0.74 39.10 -8.14
C GLY A 68 -2.03 39.30 -8.95
N ASN A 69 -1.98 40.00 -10.08
CA ASN A 69 -3.13 40.21 -10.96
C ASN A 69 -3.16 39.17 -12.09
N ALA A 70 -3.49 37.93 -11.72
CA ALA A 70 -3.50 36.81 -12.64
C ALA A 70 -4.57 36.91 -13.75
N GLY A 71 -5.71 37.57 -13.49
CA GLY A 71 -6.77 37.77 -14.48
C GLY A 71 -6.31 38.67 -15.63
N THR A 72 -5.70 39.82 -15.31
CA THR A 72 -5.12 40.70 -16.33
C THR A 72 -3.96 40.03 -17.06
N ALA A 73 -3.08 39.32 -16.33
CA ALA A 73 -2.00 38.56 -16.96
C ALA A 73 -2.52 37.53 -17.97
N TYR A 74 -3.54 36.76 -17.60
CA TYR A 74 -4.21 35.80 -18.48
C TYR A 74 -4.70 36.46 -19.78
N GLU A 75 -5.38 37.61 -19.69
CA GLU A 75 -5.93 38.29 -20.87
C GLU A 75 -4.83 38.76 -21.83
N TRP A 76 -3.76 39.39 -21.31
CA TRP A 76 -2.64 39.86 -22.13
C TRP A 76 -1.92 38.71 -22.84
N ILE A 77 -1.64 37.61 -22.12
CA ILE A 77 -0.96 36.44 -22.68
C ILE A 77 -1.87 35.69 -23.67
N LEU A 78 -3.16 35.55 -23.39
CA LEU A 78 -4.09 34.89 -24.31
C LEU A 78 -4.32 35.69 -25.59
N ASP A 79 -4.39 37.02 -25.50
CA ASP A 79 -4.50 37.89 -26.67
C ASP A 79 -3.23 37.78 -27.54
N ALA A 80 -2.05 37.79 -26.91
CA ALA A 80 -0.79 37.56 -27.61
C ALA A 80 -0.79 36.19 -28.30
N ALA A 81 -1.19 35.13 -27.59
CA ALA A 81 -1.29 33.77 -28.14
C ALA A 81 -2.23 33.69 -29.35
N ARG A 82 -3.38 34.38 -29.32
CA ARG A 82 -4.33 34.40 -30.45
C ARG A 82 -3.76 35.10 -31.68
N ARG A 83 -3.01 36.19 -31.51
CA ARG A 83 -2.41 36.95 -32.61
C ARG A 83 -1.27 36.18 -33.28
N THR A 84 -0.41 35.56 -32.48
CA THR A 84 0.76 34.82 -32.98
C THR A 84 0.45 33.39 -33.37
N ARG A 85 -0.67 32.84 -32.86
CA ARG A 85 -1.01 31.42 -32.91
C ARG A 85 0.06 30.51 -32.27
N ASP A 86 0.82 31.03 -31.31
CA ASP A 86 1.90 30.31 -30.64
C ASP A 86 1.36 29.36 -29.54
N GLU A 87 1.68 28.07 -29.65
CA GLU A 87 1.28 27.06 -28.66
C GLU A 87 1.82 27.32 -27.26
N THR A 88 3.04 27.84 -27.16
CA THR A 88 3.70 28.07 -25.88
C THR A 88 2.98 29.17 -25.09
N LEU A 89 2.50 30.19 -25.80
CA LEU A 89 1.72 31.28 -25.20
C LEU A 89 0.30 30.81 -24.82
N PHE A 90 -0.33 29.95 -25.62
CA PHE A 90 -1.60 29.34 -25.22
C PHE A 90 -1.45 28.47 -23.96
N ARG A 91 -0.40 27.64 -23.89
CA ARG A 91 -0.09 26.84 -22.70
C ARG A 91 0.14 27.74 -21.48
N ARG A 92 0.92 28.82 -21.64
CA ARG A 92 1.16 29.80 -20.57
C ARG A 92 -0.14 30.44 -20.08
N ALA A 93 -1.06 30.81 -20.98
CA ALA A 93 -2.36 31.35 -20.59
C ALA A 93 -3.19 30.33 -19.79
N VAL A 94 -3.20 29.06 -20.20
CA VAL A 94 -3.87 27.98 -19.46
C VAL A 94 -3.26 27.82 -18.06
N ASP A 95 -1.93 27.79 -17.95
CA ASP A 95 -1.23 27.63 -16.66
C ASP A 95 -1.54 28.78 -15.70
N ILE A 96 -1.54 30.03 -16.18
CA ILE A 96 -1.91 31.21 -15.38
C ILE A 96 -3.34 31.05 -14.83
N ALA A 97 -4.29 30.65 -15.68
CA ALA A 97 -5.68 30.46 -15.25
C ALA A 97 -5.82 29.32 -14.23
N LEU A 98 -5.09 28.21 -14.39
CA LEU A 98 -5.10 27.10 -13.44
C LEU A 98 -4.49 27.49 -12.09
N GLN A 99 -3.37 28.23 -12.09
CA GLN A 99 -2.74 28.75 -10.86
C GLN A 99 -3.68 29.71 -10.11
N ALA A 100 -4.43 30.53 -10.86
CA ALA A 100 -5.46 31.41 -10.31
C ALA A 100 -6.74 30.69 -9.88
N ARG A 101 -6.82 29.36 -10.04
CA ARG A 101 -8.02 28.53 -9.81
C ARG A 101 -9.24 28.96 -10.64
N ALA A 102 -9.00 29.58 -11.79
CA ALA A 102 -10.01 30.04 -12.73
C ALA A 102 -10.27 29.00 -13.82
N GLY A 103 -10.93 27.90 -13.46
CA GLY A 103 -11.09 26.75 -14.37
C GLY A 103 -11.86 27.05 -15.65
N GLU A 104 -12.88 27.93 -15.61
CA GLU A 104 -13.61 28.35 -16.82
C GLU A 104 -12.73 29.18 -17.79
N GLN A 105 -11.80 29.99 -17.26
CA GLN A 105 -10.82 30.71 -18.06
C GLN A 105 -9.79 29.75 -18.68
N ALA A 106 -9.35 28.74 -17.92
CA ALA A 106 -8.46 27.71 -18.43
C ALA A 106 -9.13 26.94 -19.59
N LEU A 107 -10.41 26.56 -19.44
CA LEU A 107 -11.18 25.88 -20.48
C LEU A 107 -11.38 26.77 -21.73
N ALA A 108 -11.64 28.06 -21.53
CA ALA A 108 -11.74 29.02 -22.63
C ALA A 108 -10.41 29.18 -23.39
N ALA A 109 -9.28 29.17 -22.69
CA ALA A 109 -7.96 29.23 -23.31
C ALA A 109 -7.63 27.97 -24.11
N THR A 110 -7.95 26.76 -23.60
CA THR A 110 -7.75 25.54 -24.39
C THR A 110 -8.63 25.50 -25.63
N ARG A 111 -9.87 26.01 -25.57
CA ARG A 111 -10.74 26.15 -26.75
C ARG A 111 -10.16 27.13 -27.76
N ALA A 112 -9.65 28.28 -27.31
CA ALA A 112 -8.99 29.25 -28.18
C ALA A 112 -7.73 28.68 -28.83
N TRP A 113 -6.93 27.92 -28.07
CA TRP A 113 -5.77 27.20 -28.60
C TRP A 113 -6.17 26.25 -29.71
N ARG A 114 -7.21 25.42 -29.51
CA ARG A 114 -7.70 24.51 -30.54
C ARG A 114 -8.24 25.20 -31.78
N LEU A 115 -8.88 26.35 -31.64
CA LEU A 115 -9.33 27.14 -32.80
C LEU A 115 -8.15 27.66 -33.62
N ALA A 116 -7.04 28.02 -32.96
CA ALA A 116 -5.83 28.48 -33.62
C ALA A 116 -4.99 27.32 -34.21
N GLN A 117 -4.95 26.19 -33.49
CA GLN A 117 -4.19 24.99 -33.84
C GLN A 117 -5.06 23.72 -33.66
N PRO A 118 -5.87 23.36 -34.68
CA PRO A 118 -6.80 22.24 -34.58
C PRO A 118 -6.14 20.86 -34.38
N GLU A 119 -4.90 20.71 -34.85
CA GLU A 119 -4.13 19.46 -34.78
C GLU A 119 -3.32 19.30 -33.48
N SER A 120 -3.40 20.28 -32.57
CA SER A 120 -2.63 20.26 -31.32
C SER A 120 -3.14 19.18 -30.35
N LEU A 121 -2.37 18.10 -30.22
CA LEU A 121 -2.65 17.03 -29.26
C LEU A 121 -2.59 17.53 -27.81
N ASP A 122 -1.70 18.46 -27.51
CA ASP A 122 -1.54 19.01 -26.16
C ASP A 122 -2.72 19.89 -25.76
N ALA A 123 -3.25 20.69 -26.69
CA ALA A 123 -4.49 21.45 -26.46
C ALA A 123 -5.67 20.53 -26.13
N LEU A 124 -5.80 19.41 -26.86
CA LEU A 124 -6.86 18.41 -26.65
C LEU A 124 -6.72 17.70 -25.30
N ARG A 125 -5.51 17.26 -24.93
CA ARG A 125 -5.23 16.63 -23.64
C ARG A 125 -5.56 17.56 -22.48
N LEU A 126 -5.11 18.81 -22.54
CA LEU A 126 -5.40 19.81 -21.50
C LEU A 126 -6.88 20.14 -21.43
N GLN A 127 -7.57 20.28 -22.57
CA GLN A 127 -9.01 20.49 -22.58
C GLN A 127 -9.76 19.35 -21.88
N LEU A 128 -9.41 18.08 -22.16
CA LEU A 128 -10.02 16.92 -21.50
C LEU A 128 -9.78 16.93 -19.98
N GLN A 129 -8.54 17.19 -19.55
CA GLN A 129 -8.20 17.26 -18.13
C GLN A 129 -8.98 18.35 -17.39
N ILE A 130 -9.14 19.53 -18.01
CA ILE A 130 -9.89 20.64 -17.43
C ILE A 130 -11.39 20.33 -17.39
N LEU A 131 -11.96 19.74 -18.44
CA LEU A 131 -13.36 19.32 -18.45
C LEU A 131 -13.67 18.33 -17.32
N LEU A 132 -12.77 17.37 -17.08
CA LEU A 132 -12.88 16.41 -15.99
C LEU A 132 -12.76 17.08 -14.63
N LEU A 133 -11.80 18.00 -14.46
CA LEU A 133 -11.63 18.77 -13.23
C LEU A 133 -12.88 19.62 -12.90
N LEU A 134 -13.51 20.18 -13.92
CA LEU A 134 -14.74 20.96 -13.80
C LEU A 134 -16.01 20.10 -13.72
N ASN A 135 -15.88 18.77 -13.81
CA ASN A 135 -16.99 17.82 -13.88
C ASN A 135 -18.00 18.15 -15.01
N ARG A 136 -17.48 18.56 -16.17
CA ARG A 136 -18.24 18.93 -17.38
C ARG A 136 -18.25 17.78 -18.37
N ASN A 137 -19.12 16.80 -18.13
CA ASN A 137 -19.09 15.55 -18.89
C ASN A 137 -19.56 15.71 -20.35
N ASP A 138 -20.53 16.60 -20.61
CA ASP A 138 -21.12 16.80 -21.94
C ASP A 138 -20.10 17.30 -22.98
N GLY A 139 -19.02 17.94 -22.53
CA GLY A 139 -17.99 18.50 -23.40
C GLY A 139 -16.85 17.54 -23.75
N ILE A 140 -16.84 16.31 -23.22
CA ILE A 140 -15.69 15.39 -23.31
C ILE A 140 -15.64 14.64 -24.65
N ALA A 141 -16.80 14.30 -25.21
CA ALA A 141 -16.89 13.41 -26.36
C ALA A 141 -16.10 13.93 -27.58
N GLU A 142 -16.28 15.20 -27.95
CA GLU A 142 -15.65 15.78 -29.14
C GLU A 142 -14.12 15.89 -29.01
N PRO A 143 -13.54 16.48 -27.94
CA PRO A 143 -12.10 16.53 -27.77
C PRO A 143 -11.46 15.14 -27.68
N LEU A 144 -12.16 14.16 -27.10
CA LEU A 144 -11.67 12.78 -27.03
C LEU A 144 -11.62 12.13 -28.41
N GLN A 145 -12.67 12.28 -29.22
CA GLN A 145 -12.70 11.78 -30.59
C GLN A 145 -11.63 12.44 -31.45
N ALA A 146 -11.47 13.77 -31.35
CA ALA A 146 -10.41 14.50 -32.05
C ALA A 146 -9.02 14.02 -31.64
N LEU A 147 -8.78 13.80 -30.34
CA LEU A 147 -7.51 13.29 -29.83
C LEU A 147 -7.19 11.91 -30.42
N LEU A 148 -8.16 11.00 -30.44
CA LEU A 148 -7.99 9.65 -30.99
C LEU A 148 -7.75 9.66 -32.51
N ALA A 149 -8.41 10.56 -33.24
CA ALA A 149 -8.29 10.71 -34.67
C ALA A 149 -6.90 11.25 -35.08
N LEU A 150 -6.43 12.29 -34.38
CA LEU A 150 -5.14 12.94 -34.64
C LEU A 150 -3.94 12.14 -34.12
N THR A 151 -4.14 11.25 -33.14
CA THR A 151 -3.06 10.40 -32.64
C THR A 151 -2.60 9.41 -33.72
N PRO A 152 -1.28 9.31 -34.00
CA PRO A 152 -0.73 8.36 -34.96
C PRO A 152 -1.19 6.93 -34.68
N GLN A 153 -1.36 6.13 -35.73
CA GLN A 153 -1.89 4.76 -35.59
C GLN A 153 -1.04 3.87 -34.67
N ALA A 154 0.28 4.08 -34.64
CA ALA A 154 1.21 3.35 -33.79
C ALA A 154 1.01 3.64 -32.30
N ASP A 155 0.65 4.87 -31.93
CA ASP A 155 0.53 5.32 -30.54
C ASP A 155 -0.89 5.14 -29.98
N ARG A 156 -1.88 4.98 -30.87
CA ARG A 156 -3.30 4.90 -30.52
C ARG A 156 -3.62 3.77 -29.53
N PRO A 157 -3.07 2.54 -29.63
CA PRO A 157 -3.28 1.49 -28.63
C PRO A 157 -2.87 1.92 -27.21
N GLY A 158 -1.72 2.58 -27.07
CA GLY A 158 -1.21 3.06 -25.80
C GLY A 158 -2.08 4.16 -25.20
N LEU A 159 -2.54 5.11 -26.04
CA LEU A 159 -3.49 6.14 -25.62
C LEU A 159 -4.80 5.51 -25.10
N ILE A 160 -5.40 4.60 -25.87
CA ILE A 160 -6.66 3.92 -25.50
C ILE A 160 -6.52 3.19 -24.16
N ALA A 161 -5.43 2.44 -23.98
CA ALA A 161 -5.16 1.72 -22.73
C ALA A 161 -5.01 2.66 -21.51
N ALA A 162 -4.57 3.90 -21.72
CA ALA A 162 -4.42 4.91 -20.67
C ALA A 162 -5.72 5.67 -20.36
N LEU A 163 -6.71 5.68 -21.26
CA LEU A 163 -7.95 6.48 -21.10
C LEU A 163 -8.64 6.31 -19.75
N PRO A 164 -8.88 5.09 -19.22
CA PRO A 164 -9.60 4.93 -17.95
C PRO A 164 -8.91 5.65 -16.78
N ARG A 165 -7.57 5.73 -16.76
CA ARG A 165 -6.82 6.40 -15.69
C ARG A 165 -7.11 7.89 -15.63
N PHE A 166 -7.30 8.54 -16.78
CA PHE A 166 -7.66 9.96 -16.81
C PHE A 166 -9.07 10.20 -16.23
N LEU A 167 -9.93 9.18 -16.20
CA LEU A 167 -11.34 9.30 -15.84
C LEU A 167 -11.67 8.83 -14.42
N GLN A 168 -10.70 8.30 -13.67
CA GLN A 168 -10.92 7.71 -12.32
C GLN A 168 -11.50 8.69 -11.28
N ARG A 169 -11.31 10.00 -11.47
CA ARG A 169 -11.82 11.05 -10.55
C ARG A 169 -13.14 11.67 -10.99
N ALA A 170 -13.79 11.08 -11.99
CA ALA A 170 -15.06 11.59 -12.48
C ALA A 170 -16.17 11.48 -11.44
N SER A 171 -17.06 12.46 -11.42
CA SER A 171 -18.21 12.40 -10.49
C SER A 171 -19.30 11.44 -10.98
N ASP A 172 -19.33 11.09 -12.27
CA ASP A 172 -20.24 10.09 -12.84
C ASP A 172 -19.48 9.09 -13.73
N PRO A 173 -18.98 7.99 -13.15
CA PRO A 173 -18.25 6.96 -13.89
C PRO A 173 -19.09 6.24 -14.96
N ARG A 174 -20.41 6.11 -14.74
CA ARG A 174 -21.31 5.39 -15.66
C ARG A 174 -21.53 6.17 -16.94
N LEU A 175 -21.79 7.47 -16.82
CA LEU A 175 -21.93 8.35 -17.97
C LEU A 175 -20.62 8.38 -18.79
N LEU A 176 -19.47 8.48 -18.13
CA LEU A 176 -18.19 8.48 -18.82
C LEU A 176 -17.86 7.16 -19.52
N ALA A 177 -18.22 6.01 -18.92
CA ALA A 177 -18.08 4.73 -19.59
C ALA A 177 -18.87 4.70 -20.91
N GLY A 178 -20.08 5.27 -20.93
CA GLY A 178 -20.89 5.42 -22.15
C GLY A 178 -20.28 6.38 -23.19
N VAL A 179 -19.71 7.50 -22.74
CA VAL A 179 -18.96 8.43 -23.62
C VAL A 179 -17.75 7.72 -24.24
N LEU A 180 -17.02 6.95 -23.45
CA LEU A 180 -15.86 6.19 -23.88
C LEU A 180 -16.24 5.10 -24.90
N GLU A 181 -17.34 4.38 -24.64
CA GLU A 181 -17.88 3.37 -25.56
C GLU A 181 -18.22 3.98 -26.93
N THR A 182 -18.90 5.12 -26.92
CA THR A 182 -19.25 5.84 -28.16
C THR A 182 -18.00 6.34 -28.90
N ALA A 183 -17.03 6.92 -28.18
CA ALA A 183 -15.80 7.46 -28.78
C ALA A 183 -14.86 6.37 -29.33
N LEU A 184 -14.88 5.18 -28.74
CA LEU A 184 -14.00 4.06 -29.13
C LEU A 184 -14.59 3.13 -30.19
N GLU A 185 -15.88 3.26 -30.51
CA GLU A 185 -16.56 2.40 -31.49
C GLU A 185 -15.86 2.33 -32.85
N PRO A 186 -15.36 3.44 -33.46
CA PRO A 186 -14.63 3.37 -34.73
C PRO A 186 -13.34 2.53 -34.68
N TYR A 187 -12.80 2.30 -33.48
CA TYR A 187 -11.54 1.60 -33.24
C TYR A 187 -11.74 0.17 -32.73
N ARG A 188 -12.98 -0.30 -32.55
CA ARG A 188 -13.31 -1.60 -31.94
C ARG A 188 -12.88 -2.81 -32.79
N SER A 189 -12.80 -2.64 -34.10
CA SER A 189 -12.51 -3.71 -35.07
C SER A 189 -11.10 -3.68 -35.63
N ALA A 190 -10.36 -2.57 -35.47
CA ALA A 190 -9.03 -2.43 -36.06
C ALA A 190 -8.00 -3.34 -35.35
N PRO A 191 -7.09 -4.04 -36.07
CA PRO A 191 -6.21 -5.05 -35.49
C PRO A 191 -5.38 -4.57 -34.28
N ALA A 192 -4.84 -3.35 -34.34
CA ALA A 192 -4.00 -2.80 -33.29
C ALA A 192 -4.79 -2.34 -32.04
N THR A 193 -6.09 -2.03 -32.19
CA THR A 193 -6.90 -1.39 -31.12
C THR A 193 -8.02 -2.28 -30.60
N ARG A 194 -8.40 -3.36 -31.29
CA ARG A 194 -9.51 -4.25 -30.91
C ARG A 194 -9.40 -4.82 -29.49
N VAL A 195 -8.19 -5.09 -29.01
CA VAL A 195 -7.93 -5.56 -27.63
C VAL A 195 -7.86 -4.38 -26.65
N PRO A 196 -7.01 -3.34 -26.87
CA PRO A 196 -6.97 -2.16 -26.00
C PRO A 196 -8.33 -1.50 -25.75
N VAL A 197 -9.19 -1.40 -26.78
CA VAL A 197 -10.54 -0.84 -26.65
C VAL A 197 -11.37 -1.61 -25.64
N ARG A 198 -11.43 -2.95 -25.76
CA ARG A 198 -12.21 -3.78 -24.84
C ARG A 198 -11.68 -3.75 -23.42
N VAL A 199 -10.36 -3.76 -23.25
CA VAL A 199 -9.73 -3.63 -21.93
C VAL A 199 -10.03 -2.27 -21.30
N ALA A 200 -9.93 -1.18 -22.08
CA ALA A 200 -10.23 0.16 -21.60
C ALA A 200 -11.70 0.33 -21.22
N LEU A 201 -12.63 -0.15 -22.05
CA LEU A 201 -14.06 -0.15 -21.74
C LEU A 201 -14.37 -1.03 -20.55
N GLY A 202 -13.74 -2.19 -20.42
CA GLY A 202 -13.93 -3.09 -19.28
C GLY A 202 -13.55 -2.43 -17.96
N ARG A 203 -12.42 -1.71 -17.92
CA ARG A 203 -12.02 -0.90 -16.76
C ARG A 203 -13.01 0.24 -16.47
N ALA A 204 -13.48 0.94 -17.50
CA ALA A 204 -14.45 2.01 -17.32
C ALA A 204 -15.78 1.49 -16.73
N TRP A 205 -16.26 0.34 -17.19
CA TRP A 205 -17.46 -0.30 -16.64
C TRP A 205 -17.26 -0.88 -15.23
N LEU A 206 -16.05 -1.35 -14.90
CA LEU A 206 -15.71 -1.77 -13.55
C LEU A 206 -15.77 -0.58 -12.57
N GLU A 207 -15.21 0.57 -12.93
CA GLU A 207 -15.32 1.82 -12.14
C GLU A 207 -16.79 2.27 -12.02
N ALA A 208 -17.60 2.03 -13.05
CA ALA A 208 -19.04 2.26 -13.03
C ALA A 208 -19.85 1.22 -12.23
N ARG A 209 -19.20 0.29 -11.51
CA ARG A 209 -19.84 -0.78 -10.72
C ARG A 209 -20.70 -1.73 -11.54
N GLU A 210 -20.31 -1.99 -12.79
CA GLU A 210 -20.96 -2.91 -13.71
C GLU A 210 -20.01 -4.09 -14.06
N PRO A 211 -19.68 -4.97 -13.10
CA PRO A 211 -18.66 -6.01 -13.27
C PRO A 211 -19.03 -7.08 -14.32
N ASP A 212 -20.32 -7.29 -14.58
CA ASP A 212 -20.76 -8.23 -15.63
C ASP A 212 -20.40 -7.75 -17.04
N ARG A 213 -20.54 -6.44 -17.30
CA ARG A 213 -20.11 -5.84 -18.57
C ARG A 213 -18.60 -5.88 -18.71
N ALA A 214 -17.89 -5.54 -17.64
CA ALA A 214 -16.44 -5.61 -17.61
C ALA A 214 -15.92 -7.03 -17.86
N TRP A 215 -16.57 -8.03 -17.26
CA TRP A 215 -16.24 -9.44 -17.45
C TRP A 215 -16.46 -9.91 -18.89
N ALA A 216 -17.59 -9.58 -19.50
CA ALA A 216 -17.85 -9.89 -20.91
C ALA A 216 -16.78 -9.31 -21.84
N LEU A 217 -16.40 -8.04 -21.61
CA LEU A 217 -15.35 -7.37 -22.39
C LEU A 217 -13.96 -8.01 -22.19
N ALA A 218 -13.65 -8.47 -20.97
CA ALA A 218 -12.41 -9.20 -20.70
C ALA A 218 -12.34 -10.53 -21.47
N LEU A 219 -13.43 -11.28 -21.49
CA LEU A 219 -13.55 -12.53 -22.27
C LEU A 219 -13.40 -12.28 -23.77
N GLU A 220 -14.09 -11.28 -24.32
CA GLU A 220 -13.96 -10.90 -25.73
C GLU A 220 -12.52 -10.50 -26.07
N ALA A 221 -11.87 -9.71 -25.21
CA ALA A 221 -10.52 -9.24 -25.43
C ALA A 221 -9.51 -10.40 -25.43
N HIS A 222 -9.65 -11.35 -24.49
CA HIS A 222 -8.83 -12.55 -24.42
C HIS A 222 -9.06 -13.49 -25.60
N ALA A 223 -10.29 -13.63 -26.08
CA ALA A 223 -10.58 -14.45 -27.26
C ALA A 223 -9.95 -13.89 -28.55
N LEU A 224 -9.77 -12.58 -28.64
CA LEU A 224 -9.13 -11.92 -29.79
C LEU A 224 -7.60 -12.06 -29.78
N ASP A 225 -6.99 -12.02 -28.59
CA ASP A 225 -5.56 -12.21 -28.40
C ASP A 225 -5.29 -12.77 -27.00
N PRO A 226 -5.15 -14.10 -26.88
CA PRO A 226 -4.83 -14.73 -25.60
C PRO A 226 -3.45 -14.37 -25.05
N THR A 227 -2.55 -13.85 -25.90
CA THR A 227 -1.17 -13.50 -25.54
C THR A 227 -1.03 -12.08 -25.03
N ALA A 228 -2.07 -11.25 -25.14
CA ALA A 228 -2.08 -9.91 -24.63
C ALA A 228 -2.21 -9.88 -23.09
N PRO A 229 -1.44 -9.05 -22.36
CA PRO A 229 -1.53 -8.96 -20.90
C PRO A 229 -2.79 -8.23 -20.42
N GLY A 230 -3.36 -7.34 -21.25
CA GLY A 230 -4.47 -6.46 -20.88
C GLY A 230 -5.72 -7.18 -20.33
N PRO A 231 -6.24 -8.22 -21.01
CA PRO A 231 -7.36 -9.01 -20.51
C PRO A 231 -7.09 -9.67 -19.16
N ALA A 232 -5.89 -10.21 -18.95
CA ALA A 232 -5.50 -10.82 -17.68
C ALA A 232 -5.41 -9.80 -16.54
N LEU A 233 -4.88 -8.61 -16.80
CA LEU A 233 -4.85 -7.51 -15.82
C LEU A 233 -6.26 -7.07 -15.42
N LEU A 234 -7.16 -6.90 -16.39
CA LEU A 234 -8.57 -6.59 -16.11
C LEU A 234 -9.25 -7.72 -15.33
N ALA A 235 -8.97 -8.98 -15.67
CA ALA A 235 -9.50 -10.13 -14.94
C ALA A 235 -9.02 -10.16 -13.47
N MET A 236 -7.76 -9.80 -13.19
CA MET A 236 -7.25 -9.65 -11.82
C MET A 236 -8.02 -8.58 -11.03
N GLU A 237 -8.32 -7.44 -11.65
CA GLU A 237 -9.11 -6.36 -11.03
C GLU A 237 -10.55 -6.84 -10.71
N LEU A 238 -11.10 -7.75 -11.52
CA LEU A 238 -12.45 -8.32 -11.37
C LEU A 238 -12.56 -9.43 -10.32
N MET A 239 -11.47 -10.09 -9.90
CA MET A 239 -11.53 -11.31 -9.09
C MET A 239 -12.33 -11.18 -7.79
N ARG A 240 -12.34 -9.99 -7.17
CA ARG A 240 -13.12 -9.74 -5.94
C ARG A 240 -14.63 -9.82 -6.16
N GLU A 241 -15.10 -9.41 -7.34
CA GLU A 241 -16.53 -9.36 -7.68
C GLU A 241 -16.94 -10.57 -8.55
N LYS A 242 -16.00 -11.16 -9.29
CA LYS A 242 -16.18 -12.29 -10.20
C LYS A 242 -15.05 -13.32 -10.00
N PRO A 243 -15.21 -14.29 -9.09
CA PRO A 243 -14.20 -15.34 -8.88
C PRO A 243 -13.83 -16.12 -10.15
N ALA A 244 -14.77 -16.28 -11.08
CA ALA A 244 -14.54 -16.92 -12.39
C ALA A 244 -13.47 -16.21 -13.25
N ALA A 245 -13.16 -14.93 -12.97
CA ALA A 245 -12.13 -14.19 -13.68
C ALA A 245 -10.72 -14.77 -13.49
N GLU A 246 -10.48 -15.47 -12.39
CA GLU A 246 -9.19 -16.10 -12.09
C GLU A 246 -8.76 -17.10 -13.15
N ALA A 247 -9.71 -17.83 -13.75
CA ALA A 247 -9.42 -18.80 -14.80
C ALA A 247 -8.72 -18.14 -16.02
N LEU A 248 -9.10 -16.89 -16.34
CA LEU A 248 -8.48 -16.13 -17.43
C LEU A 248 -7.04 -15.73 -17.07
N VAL A 249 -6.81 -15.29 -15.82
CA VAL A 249 -5.47 -14.95 -15.32
C VAL A 249 -4.55 -16.17 -15.40
N LEU A 250 -4.99 -17.33 -14.94
CA LEU A 250 -4.22 -18.57 -14.98
C LEU A 250 -3.93 -19.04 -16.41
N GLN A 251 -4.89 -18.90 -17.33
CA GLN A 251 -4.69 -19.21 -18.75
C GLN A 251 -3.60 -18.33 -19.38
N TYR A 252 -3.58 -17.04 -19.06
CA TYR A 252 -2.52 -16.15 -19.53
C TYR A 252 -1.16 -16.54 -18.92
N LEU A 253 -1.10 -16.75 -17.60
CA LEU A 253 0.13 -17.11 -16.90
C LEU A 253 0.70 -18.48 -17.29
N ALA A 254 -0.11 -19.40 -17.81
CA ALA A 254 0.38 -20.69 -18.30
C ALA A 254 1.29 -20.53 -19.54
N GLN A 255 1.10 -19.46 -20.32
CA GLN A 255 1.78 -19.27 -21.61
C GLN A 255 3.28 -18.99 -21.44
N PRO A 256 4.13 -19.38 -22.41
CA PRO A 256 5.57 -19.11 -22.35
C PRO A 256 5.93 -17.62 -22.37
N GLN A 257 5.18 -16.81 -23.13
CA GLN A 257 5.38 -15.37 -23.28
C GLN A 257 4.72 -14.52 -22.16
N SER A 258 4.17 -15.13 -21.11
CA SER A 258 3.56 -14.40 -20.00
C SER A 258 4.59 -13.49 -19.32
N GLU A 259 4.24 -12.22 -19.10
CA GLU A 259 5.13 -11.28 -18.42
C GLU A 259 5.41 -11.69 -16.95
N PRO A 260 6.68 -11.78 -16.51
CA PRO A 260 7.02 -12.17 -15.14
C PRO A 260 6.39 -11.28 -14.06
N ALA A 261 6.31 -9.98 -14.35
CA ALA A 261 5.74 -8.99 -13.45
C ALA A 261 4.26 -9.25 -13.14
N LEU A 262 3.50 -9.81 -14.09
CA LEU A 262 2.09 -10.11 -13.92
C LEU A 262 1.89 -11.26 -12.92
N ARG A 263 2.75 -12.29 -12.96
CA ARG A 263 2.73 -13.38 -11.97
C ARG A 263 2.97 -12.85 -10.56
N LEU A 264 3.95 -11.96 -10.38
CA LEU A 264 4.21 -11.35 -9.07
C LEU A 264 3.07 -10.42 -8.63
N GLY A 265 2.43 -9.72 -9.57
CA GLY A 265 1.20 -8.97 -9.29
C GLY A 265 0.07 -9.88 -8.80
N TYR A 266 -0.08 -11.04 -9.42
CA TYR A 266 -1.08 -12.05 -9.05
C TYR A 266 -0.80 -12.65 -7.66
N VAL A 267 0.47 -12.97 -7.35
CA VAL A 267 0.91 -13.38 -6.01
C VAL A 267 0.52 -12.33 -4.96
N ARG A 268 0.81 -11.05 -5.18
CA ARG A 268 0.43 -9.98 -4.23
C ARG A 268 -1.08 -9.91 -4.02
N LEU A 269 -1.87 -10.10 -5.08
CA LEU A 269 -3.33 -10.14 -4.97
C LEU A 269 -3.78 -11.35 -4.11
N LEU A 270 -3.25 -12.55 -4.37
CA LEU A 270 -3.54 -13.75 -3.58
C LEU A 270 -3.17 -13.58 -2.10
N THR A 271 -1.99 -13.02 -1.81
CA THR A 271 -1.56 -12.68 -0.44
C THR A 271 -2.53 -11.70 0.22
N SER A 272 -2.97 -10.66 -0.49
CA SER A 272 -3.96 -9.70 0.04
C SER A 272 -5.33 -10.33 0.34
N LEU A 273 -5.66 -11.42 -0.37
CA LEU A 273 -6.85 -12.24 -0.16
C LEU A 273 -6.61 -13.39 0.83
N GLN A 274 -5.45 -13.43 1.50
CA GLN A 274 -5.04 -14.47 2.46
C GLN A 274 -4.95 -15.89 1.85
N ARG A 275 -4.82 -15.99 0.52
CA ARG A 275 -4.66 -17.25 -0.22
C ARG A 275 -3.17 -17.63 -0.34
N TYR A 276 -2.53 -17.84 0.81
CA TYR A 276 -1.07 -18.03 0.89
C TYR A 276 -0.56 -19.28 0.16
N ALA A 277 -1.30 -20.40 0.23
CA ALA A 277 -0.92 -21.63 -0.47
C ALA A 277 -0.87 -21.43 -2.00
N ASP A 278 -1.89 -20.78 -2.56
CA ASP A 278 -1.92 -20.47 -4.00
C ASP A 278 -0.80 -19.49 -4.39
N ALA A 279 -0.52 -18.51 -3.53
CA ALA A 279 0.57 -17.56 -3.73
C ALA A 279 1.94 -18.27 -3.75
N VAL A 280 2.15 -19.26 -2.87
CA VAL A 280 3.35 -20.12 -2.87
C VAL A 280 3.47 -20.89 -4.18
N THR A 281 2.41 -21.56 -4.65
CA THR A 281 2.43 -22.28 -5.93
C THR A 281 2.83 -21.38 -7.11
N GLN A 282 2.35 -20.13 -7.13
CA GLN A 282 2.72 -19.17 -8.16
C GLN A 282 4.18 -18.68 -8.03
N LEU A 283 4.72 -18.55 -6.81
CA LEU A 283 6.13 -18.20 -6.60
C LEU A 283 7.07 -19.36 -6.93
N GLU A 284 6.71 -20.59 -6.61
CA GLU A 284 7.44 -21.79 -7.05
C GLU A 284 7.52 -21.87 -8.58
N GLU A 285 6.42 -21.56 -9.27
CA GLU A 285 6.45 -21.47 -10.73
C GLU A 285 7.33 -20.31 -11.22
N ALA A 286 7.31 -19.17 -10.53
CA ALA A 286 8.18 -18.03 -10.85
C ALA A 286 9.66 -18.38 -10.73
N THR A 287 10.06 -19.04 -9.65
CA THR A 287 11.45 -19.46 -9.40
C THR A 287 11.89 -20.59 -10.33
N ARG A 288 11.00 -21.52 -10.71
CA ARG A 288 11.29 -22.53 -11.73
C ARG A 288 11.55 -21.92 -13.11
N ARG A 289 10.73 -20.94 -13.52
CA ARG A 289 10.89 -20.28 -14.83
C ARG A 289 12.11 -19.35 -14.90
N GLN A 290 12.45 -18.70 -13.79
CA GLN A 290 13.53 -17.72 -13.70
C GLN A 290 14.41 -17.96 -12.45
N PRO A 291 15.27 -19.00 -12.48
CA PRO A 291 16.06 -19.41 -11.31
C PRO A 291 17.19 -18.44 -10.90
N GLU A 292 17.47 -17.44 -11.74
CA GLU A 292 18.49 -16.40 -11.49
C GLU A 292 17.89 -15.08 -10.98
N VAL A 293 16.56 -14.96 -10.89
CA VAL A 293 15.88 -13.75 -10.41
C VAL A 293 15.65 -13.87 -8.91
N ALA A 294 16.30 -13.01 -8.11
CA ALA A 294 16.30 -13.11 -6.66
C ALA A 294 14.94 -12.77 -5.99
N PRO A 295 14.24 -11.66 -6.30
CA PRO A 295 13.08 -11.21 -5.51
C PRO A 295 11.94 -12.24 -5.26
N PRO A 296 11.59 -13.15 -6.19
CA PRO A 296 10.62 -14.22 -5.94
C PRO A 296 11.01 -15.14 -4.77
N TYR A 297 12.30 -15.43 -4.60
CA TYR A 297 12.80 -16.29 -3.53
C TYR A 297 12.62 -15.67 -2.14
N LEU A 298 12.83 -14.35 -2.00
CA LEU A 298 12.57 -13.64 -0.75
C LEU A 298 11.08 -13.71 -0.36
N SER A 299 10.19 -13.51 -1.34
CA SER A 299 8.74 -13.60 -1.12
C SER A 299 8.29 -15.03 -0.79
N LEU A 300 8.88 -16.03 -1.45
CA LEU A 300 8.60 -17.45 -1.23
C LEU A 300 9.03 -17.86 0.19
N GLY A 301 10.23 -17.44 0.59
CA GLY A 301 10.75 -17.60 1.94
C GLY A 301 9.81 -17.04 3.02
N ALA A 302 9.40 -15.79 2.86
CA ALA A 302 8.48 -15.13 3.78
C ALA A 302 7.14 -15.88 3.91
N LEU A 303 6.55 -16.32 2.79
CA LEU A 303 5.27 -17.05 2.80
C LEU A 303 5.39 -18.44 3.42
N HIS A 304 6.48 -19.17 3.20
CA HIS A 304 6.71 -20.44 3.86
C HIS A 304 6.85 -20.29 5.38
N LEU A 305 7.52 -19.24 5.85
CA LEU A 305 7.62 -18.94 7.28
C LEU A 305 6.26 -18.63 7.92
N GLU A 306 5.41 -17.88 7.19
CA GLU A 306 4.03 -17.61 7.61
C GLU A 306 3.21 -18.90 7.70
N LEU A 307 3.39 -19.82 6.74
CA LEU A 307 2.74 -21.12 6.69
C LEU A 307 3.36 -22.17 7.64
N LYS A 308 4.33 -21.79 8.49
CA LYS A 308 5.05 -22.70 9.40
C LYS A 308 5.76 -23.87 8.67
N HIS A 309 6.27 -23.59 7.47
CA HIS A 309 7.10 -24.49 6.66
C HIS A 309 8.56 -23.99 6.62
N PRO A 310 9.30 -24.02 7.76
CA PRO A 310 10.58 -23.33 7.87
C PRO A 310 11.67 -23.92 6.97
N LYS A 311 11.67 -25.22 6.68
CA LYS A 311 12.70 -25.84 5.84
C LYS A 311 12.64 -25.34 4.40
N GLU A 312 11.44 -25.28 3.84
CA GLU A 312 11.18 -24.76 2.51
C GLU A 312 11.46 -23.25 2.45
N GLY A 313 11.07 -22.53 3.49
CA GLY A 313 11.35 -21.10 3.62
C GLY A 313 12.85 -20.79 3.65
N GLU A 314 13.61 -21.56 4.43
CA GLU A 314 15.07 -21.44 4.51
C GLU A 314 15.75 -21.71 3.17
N ALA A 315 15.40 -22.80 2.48
CA ALA A 315 15.97 -23.11 1.17
C ALA A 315 15.74 -21.97 0.15
N ALA A 316 14.54 -21.36 0.16
CA ALA A 316 14.25 -20.20 -0.68
C ALA A 316 15.09 -18.97 -0.30
N LEU A 317 15.18 -18.65 1.00
CA LEU A 317 15.93 -17.49 1.49
C LEU A 317 17.44 -17.62 1.28
N GLU A 318 18.01 -18.81 1.45
CA GLU A 318 19.42 -19.08 1.14
C GLU A 318 19.70 -18.85 -0.34
N ARG A 319 18.80 -19.31 -1.23
CA ARG A 319 18.91 -19.06 -2.66
C ARG A 319 18.82 -17.57 -3.00
N TYR A 320 17.97 -16.82 -2.31
CA TYR A 320 17.91 -15.36 -2.43
C TYR A 320 19.26 -14.72 -2.05
N VAL A 321 19.81 -15.07 -0.88
CA VAL A 321 21.09 -14.54 -0.39
C VAL A 321 22.21 -14.85 -1.38
N GLU A 322 22.27 -16.09 -1.87
CA GLU A 322 23.26 -16.53 -2.87
C GLU A 322 23.20 -15.68 -4.15
N LEU A 323 21.99 -15.46 -4.69
CA LEU A 323 21.79 -14.69 -5.91
C LEU A 323 22.18 -13.22 -5.74
N VAL A 324 21.77 -12.59 -4.65
CA VAL A 324 22.11 -11.18 -4.38
C VAL A 324 23.61 -11.03 -4.17
N GLN A 325 24.24 -11.88 -3.36
CA GLN A 325 25.69 -11.83 -3.15
C GLN A 325 26.48 -12.06 -4.44
N ARG A 326 26.04 -12.97 -5.31
CA ARG A 326 26.63 -13.15 -6.65
C ARG A 326 26.51 -11.89 -7.50
N GLN A 327 25.38 -11.20 -7.47
CA GLN A 327 25.17 -9.95 -8.20
C GLN A 327 26.05 -8.82 -7.66
N SER A 328 26.12 -8.65 -6.34
CA SER A 328 26.98 -7.65 -5.69
C SER A 328 28.47 -7.93 -5.98
N ALA A 329 28.90 -9.19 -5.92
CA ALA A 329 30.28 -9.58 -6.22
C ALA A 329 30.64 -9.35 -7.70
N ALA A 330 29.72 -9.61 -8.62
CA ALA A 330 29.91 -9.32 -10.04
C ALA A 330 30.01 -7.80 -10.31
N ALA A 331 29.26 -6.98 -9.59
CA ALA A 331 29.32 -5.51 -9.69
C ALA A 331 30.63 -4.93 -9.09
N ALA A 332 31.20 -5.57 -8.06
CA ALA A 332 32.43 -5.14 -7.39
C ALA A 332 33.72 -5.63 -8.07
N ALA A 333 33.63 -6.53 -9.07
CA ALA A 333 34.80 -7.00 -9.79
C ALA A 333 35.43 -5.85 -10.61
N PRO A 334 36.76 -5.66 -10.57
CA PRO A 334 37.40 -4.59 -11.33
C PRO A 334 37.14 -4.77 -12.82
N ALA A 335 36.59 -3.75 -13.46
CA ALA A 335 36.47 -3.71 -14.91
C ALA A 335 37.87 -3.95 -15.51
N THR A 336 37.97 -4.90 -16.45
CA THR A 336 39.23 -5.23 -17.13
C THR A 336 39.86 -3.97 -17.73
N PRO A 337 41.16 -3.67 -17.46
CA PRO A 337 41.84 -2.55 -18.09
C PRO A 337 42.07 -2.90 -19.57
N GLY A 338 41.14 -2.48 -20.42
CA GLY A 338 41.18 -2.81 -21.85
C GLY A 338 39.99 -2.32 -22.68
N ALA A 339 38.97 -1.70 -22.09
CA ALA A 339 37.98 -0.92 -22.82
C ALA A 339 38.10 0.54 -22.39
N ALA A 340 38.44 1.40 -23.35
CA ALA A 340 38.97 2.73 -23.18
C ALA A 340 38.06 3.70 -22.41
N ALA A 341 38.74 4.65 -21.75
CA ALA A 341 38.22 5.82 -21.08
C ALA A 341 37.22 6.64 -21.92
N ALA A 342 36.13 7.05 -21.27
CA ALA A 342 35.28 8.15 -21.69
C ALA A 342 34.55 8.73 -20.47
N SER A 343 35.10 9.83 -19.95
CA SER A 343 34.50 10.85 -19.07
C SER A 343 33.46 10.41 -18.03
N ALA A 344 33.90 10.21 -16.79
CA ALA A 344 33.11 10.61 -15.63
C ALA A 344 33.38 12.10 -15.36
N PRO A 345 32.36 12.98 -15.27
CA PRO A 345 32.53 14.28 -14.63
C PRO A 345 32.56 14.06 -13.11
N ASP A 346 33.42 14.83 -12.46
CA ASP A 346 33.87 14.70 -11.08
C ASP A 346 32.73 14.50 -10.06
N ALA A 347 32.89 13.45 -9.26
CA ALA A 347 32.14 13.22 -8.05
C ALA A 347 32.71 14.13 -6.94
N ASP A 348 32.09 15.28 -6.73
CA ASP A 348 32.19 16.00 -5.47
C ASP A 348 30.89 15.80 -4.68
N GLY A 349 30.97 15.02 -3.60
CA GLY A 349 29.97 15.06 -2.52
C GLY A 349 29.30 13.76 -2.07
N ALA A 350 29.90 12.59 -2.24
CA ALA A 350 29.44 11.38 -1.54
C ALA A 350 30.50 10.93 -0.54
N ASP A 351 30.19 11.03 0.76
CA ASP A 351 30.99 10.46 1.83
C ASP A 351 31.32 8.99 1.55
N PRO A 352 32.59 8.54 1.68
CA PRO A 352 33.00 7.16 1.42
C PRO A 352 32.43 6.10 2.41
N GLU A 353 31.51 6.48 3.29
CA GLU A 353 30.96 5.59 4.33
C GLU A 353 29.63 4.89 3.94
N ASP A 354 29.05 5.19 2.77
CA ASP A 354 27.75 4.60 2.36
C ASP A 354 27.82 3.36 1.45
N ASP A 355 28.97 3.05 0.88
CA ASP A 355 29.15 1.96 -0.11
C ASP A 355 29.31 0.54 0.51
N ALA A 356 29.29 0.42 1.84
CA ALA A 356 29.45 -0.85 2.56
C ALA A 356 28.14 -1.37 3.20
N ARG A 357 26.97 -0.86 2.78
CA ARG A 357 25.70 -1.30 3.37
C ARG A 357 25.21 -2.59 2.69
N PRO A 358 24.94 -3.67 3.45
CA PRO A 358 24.24 -4.82 2.89
C PRO A 358 22.90 -4.35 2.32
N ASP A 359 22.60 -4.75 1.07
CA ASP A 359 21.29 -4.53 0.43
C ASP A 359 20.19 -4.78 1.47
N GLN A 360 19.26 -3.84 1.68
CA GLN A 360 18.23 -3.96 2.73
C GLN A 360 17.47 -5.30 2.67
N GLY A 361 17.39 -5.89 1.47
CA GLY A 361 16.85 -7.23 1.26
C GLY A 361 17.70 -8.37 1.84
N LEU A 362 19.04 -8.29 1.84
CA LEU A 362 19.92 -9.26 2.53
C LEU A 362 19.71 -9.24 4.03
N VAL A 363 19.64 -8.06 4.64
CA VAL A 363 19.34 -7.93 6.08
C VAL A 363 17.99 -8.55 6.40
N GLN A 364 16.96 -8.26 5.60
CA GLN A 364 15.65 -8.86 5.74
C GLN A 364 15.72 -10.40 5.60
N ALA A 365 16.47 -10.92 4.63
CA ALA A 365 16.62 -12.36 4.43
C ALA A 365 17.33 -13.04 5.60
N TRP A 366 18.39 -12.44 6.17
CA TRP A 366 19.07 -13.00 7.35
C TRP A 366 18.17 -13.01 8.59
N LEU A 367 17.35 -11.97 8.79
CA LEU A 367 16.37 -11.96 9.88
C LEU A 367 15.31 -13.05 9.70
N MET A 368 14.85 -13.30 8.46
CA MET A 368 13.93 -14.38 8.14
C MET A 368 14.58 -15.76 8.27
N LEU A 369 15.85 -15.92 7.89
CA LEU A 369 16.62 -17.16 8.10
C LEU A 369 16.81 -17.47 9.58
N ALA A 370 17.08 -16.45 10.40
CA ALA A 370 17.10 -16.59 11.85
C ALA A 370 15.75 -17.07 12.38
N GLN A 371 14.65 -16.43 11.96
CA GLN A 371 13.29 -16.85 12.31
C GLN A 371 12.99 -18.29 11.86
N SER A 372 13.47 -18.70 10.68
CA SER A 372 13.33 -20.08 10.20
C SER A 372 14.01 -21.08 11.13
N ALA A 373 15.27 -20.82 11.46
CA ALA A 373 16.06 -21.64 12.37
C ALA A 373 15.42 -21.69 13.77
N GLU A 374 14.89 -20.57 14.27
CA GLU A 374 14.11 -20.52 15.51
C GLU A 374 12.88 -21.43 15.47
N GLN A 375 12.09 -21.41 14.38
CA GLN A 375 10.93 -22.29 14.22
C GLN A 375 11.31 -23.78 14.20
N ARG A 376 12.54 -24.09 13.75
CA ARG A 376 13.11 -25.46 13.79
C ARG A 376 13.71 -25.83 15.15
N GLY A 377 13.82 -24.89 16.09
CA GLY A 377 14.53 -25.08 17.37
C GLY A 377 16.07 -25.06 17.24
N ASP A 378 16.59 -24.63 16.09
CA ASP A 378 18.03 -24.55 15.80
C ASP A 378 18.58 -23.17 16.19
N PHE A 379 18.70 -22.93 17.49
CA PHE A 379 19.13 -21.63 18.01
C PHE A 379 20.56 -21.26 17.63
N GLN A 380 21.41 -22.26 17.34
CA GLN A 380 22.78 -22.02 16.89
C GLN A 380 22.80 -21.45 15.46
N ALA A 381 22.03 -22.04 14.55
CA ALA A 381 21.89 -21.49 13.20
C ALA A 381 21.22 -20.11 13.24
N ALA A 382 20.20 -19.93 14.09
CA ALA A 382 19.55 -18.63 14.26
C ALA A 382 20.53 -17.54 14.68
N GLU A 383 21.38 -17.82 15.68
CA GLU A 383 22.42 -16.89 16.11
C GLU A 383 23.45 -16.60 15.02
N ALA A 384 23.84 -17.60 14.23
CA ALA A 384 24.76 -17.41 13.10
C ALA A 384 24.21 -16.46 12.03
N TRP A 385 22.89 -16.48 11.78
CA TRP A 385 22.23 -15.54 10.88
C TRP A 385 22.11 -14.14 11.48
N LEU A 386 21.72 -14.03 12.76
CA LEU A 386 21.65 -12.75 13.47
C LEU A 386 23.01 -12.06 13.56
N ALA A 387 24.10 -12.82 13.71
CA ALA A 387 25.46 -12.28 13.73
C ALA A 387 25.89 -11.61 12.41
N LYS A 388 25.22 -11.91 11.29
CA LYS A 388 25.47 -11.23 10.00
C LYS A 388 24.78 -9.88 9.90
N VAL A 389 23.83 -9.58 10.78
CA VAL A 389 23.11 -8.30 10.80
C VAL A 389 23.97 -7.25 11.52
N ASP A 390 24.81 -6.56 10.75
CA ASP A 390 25.64 -5.46 11.24
C ASP A 390 24.98 -4.10 10.92
N ASP A 391 23.91 -3.79 11.64
CA ASP A 391 23.22 -2.50 11.55
C ASP A 391 22.98 -1.92 12.96
N PRO A 392 23.70 -0.86 13.36
CA PRO A 392 23.52 -0.19 14.65
C PRO A 392 22.08 0.28 14.92
N ARG A 393 21.30 0.59 13.86
CA ARG A 393 19.90 1.02 13.98
C ARG A 393 18.97 -0.15 14.33
N ARG A 394 19.36 -1.38 13.99
CA ARG A 394 18.62 -2.63 14.28
C ARG A 394 19.23 -3.42 15.44
N ALA A 395 20.25 -2.88 16.11
CA ALA A 395 20.94 -3.58 17.19
C ALA A 395 19.97 -4.05 18.28
N LEU A 396 19.02 -3.21 18.70
CA LEU A 396 18.03 -3.60 19.70
C LEU A 396 17.07 -4.70 19.20
N GLU A 397 16.65 -4.65 17.93
CA GLU A 397 15.82 -5.69 17.30
C GLU A 397 16.53 -7.06 17.37
N VAL A 398 17.80 -7.09 16.96
CA VAL A 398 18.64 -8.29 16.98
C VAL A 398 18.84 -8.79 18.41
N GLN A 399 19.14 -7.90 19.37
CA GLN A 399 19.30 -8.29 20.78
C GLN A 399 18.00 -8.80 21.41
N THR A 400 16.85 -8.24 21.01
CA THR A 400 15.54 -8.70 21.48
C THR A 400 15.25 -10.12 21.00
N ARG A 401 15.53 -10.43 19.72
CA ARG A 401 15.39 -11.79 19.18
C ARG A 401 16.31 -12.79 19.90
N ARG A 402 17.57 -12.43 20.11
CA ARG A 402 18.51 -13.23 20.92
C ARG A 402 17.99 -13.49 22.33
N ALA A 403 17.46 -12.45 22.98
CA ALA A 403 16.87 -12.57 24.30
C ALA A 403 15.62 -13.48 24.30
N SER A 404 14.72 -13.36 23.31
CA SER A 404 13.59 -14.29 23.15
C SER A 404 14.06 -15.75 23.03
N MET A 405 15.11 -16.01 22.24
CA MET A 405 15.69 -17.36 22.12
C MET A 405 16.24 -17.88 23.45
N LEU A 406 16.98 -17.07 24.19
CA LEU A 406 17.52 -17.43 25.52
C LEU A 406 16.38 -17.68 26.52
N ALA A 407 15.34 -16.84 26.51
CA ALA A 407 14.19 -16.98 27.39
C ALA A 407 13.42 -18.29 27.14
N ARG A 408 13.19 -18.66 25.86
CA ARG A 408 12.57 -19.94 25.48
C ARG A 408 13.40 -21.16 25.90
N GLN A 409 14.71 -21.00 26.05
CA GLN A 409 15.63 -22.02 26.60
C GLN A 409 15.67 -22.03 28.14
N GLY A 410 14.84 -21.22 28.82
CA GLY A 410 14.81 -21.11 30.28
C GLY A 410 15.89 -20.19 30.87
N GLN A 411 16.68 -19.51 30.04
CA GLN A 411 17.77 -18.62 30.47
C GLN A 411 17.29 -17.18 30.61
N LEU A 412 16.21 -16.98 31.37
CA LEU A 412 15.50 -15.69 31.43
C LEU A 412 16.38 -14.53 31.92
N GLU A 413 17.20 -14.74 32.95
CA GLU A 413 18.08 -13.69 33.46
C GLU A 413 19.14 -13.25 32.43
N GLN A 414 19.66 -14.19 31.64
CA GLN A 414 20.61 -13.86 30.58
C GLN A 414 19.91 -13.08 29.45
N ALA A 415 18.69 -13.49 29.08
CA ALA A 415 17.86 -12.79 28.11
C ALA A 415 17.62 -11.31 28.52
N ARG A 416 17.21 -11.09 29.78
CA ARG A 416 16.96 -9.73 30.30
C ARG A 416 18.24 -8.91 30.35
N GLN A 417 19.36 -9.48 30.79
CA GLN A 417 20.65 -8.80 30.80
C GLN A 417 21.09 -8.39 29.39
N LEU A 418 20.81 -9.21 28.38
CA LEU A 418 21.15 -8.91 27.00
C LEU A 418 20.46 -7.63 26.50
N ILE A 419 19.15 -7.51 26.74
CA ILE A 419 18.39 -6.31 26.41
C ILE A 419 18.89 -5.11 27.21
N ARG A 420 19.08 -5.27 28.53
CA ARG A 420 19.51 -4.18 29.42
C ARG A 420 20.89 -3.62 29.10
N ARG A 421 21.78 -4.41 28.49
CA ARG A 421 23.11 -3.96 28.04
C ARG A 421 23.09 -3.20 26.71
N ALA A 422 21.97 -3.21 25.98
CA ALA A 422 21.84 -2.42 24.76
C ALA A 422 22.03 -0.92 25.09
N PRO A 423 22.77 -0.17 24.25
CA PRO A 423 23.05 1.23 24.49
C PRO A 423 21.75 2.07 24.47
N GLU A 424 21.66 3.04 25.38
CA GLU A 424 20.58 4.04 25.43
C GLU A 424 21.18 5.39 25.05
N ARG A 425 20.89 5.90 23.86
CA ARG A 425 21.36 7.22 23.38
C ARG A 425 20.28 8.28 23.53
N SER A 426 19.02 7.88 23.59
CA SER A 426 17.85 8.73 23.69
C SER A 426 16.80 8.18 24.66
N ALA A 427 15.82 9.03 25.02
CA ALA A 427 14.63 8.59 25.76
C ALA A 427 13.82 7.54 24.98
N GLU A 428 13.85 7.60 23.64
CA GLU A 428 13.21 6.63 22.76
C GLU A 428 13.90 5.26 22.84
N ASP A 429 15.24 5.22 22.90
CA ASP A 429 15.98 3.97 23.09
C ASP A 429 15.67 3.33 24.45
N GLN A 430 15.60 4.16 25.50
CA GLN A 430 15.23 3.71 26.85
C GLN A 430 13.81 3.12 26.85
N ARG A 431 12.84 3.79 26.22
CA ARG A 431 11.48 3.29 26.01
C ARG A 431 11.49 1.96 25.25
N ALA A 432 12.20 1.87 24.14
CA ALA A 432 12.26 0.69 23.31
C ALA A 432 12.84 -0.52 24.05
N LYS A 433 13.80 -0.32 24.96
CA LYS A 433 14.34 -1.40 25.82
C LYS A 433 13.31 -1.95 26.80
N PHE A 434 12.48 -1.09 27.42
CA PHE A 434 11.39 -1.57 28.27
C PHE A 434 10.39 -2.41 27.49
N VAL A 435 10.00 -1.95 26.29
CA VAL A 435 9.10 -2.69 25.40
C VAL A 435 9.70 -4.03 24.98
N ALA A 436 10.99 -4.06 24.63
CA ALA A 436 11.72 -5.27 24.29
C ALA A 436 11.76 -6.27 25.47
N GLU A 437 12.10 -5.81 26.67
CA GLU A 437 12.16 -6.67 27.86
C GLU A 437 10.78 -7.23 28.22
N ALA A 438 9.74 -6.39 28.19
CA ALA A 438 8.36 -6.82 28.41
C ALA A 438 7.89 -7.83 27.35
N THR A 439 8.27 -7.63 26.08
CA THR A 439 7.94 -8.55 24.98
C THR A 439 8.53 -9.94 25.22
N VAL A 440 9.82 -10.02 25.58
CA VAL A 440 10.48 -11.30 25.88
C VAL A 440 9.79 -12.01 27.05
N LEU A 441 9.47 -11.29 28.12
CA LEU A 441 8.79 -11.85 29.29
C LEU A 441 7.38 -12.36 28.94
N ARG A 442 6.66 -11.60 28.11
CA ARG A 442 5.32 -11.95 27.62
C ARG A 442 5.33 -13.25 26.80
N GLU A 443 6.32 -13.43 25.93
CA GLU A 443 6.45 -14.65 25.10
C GLU A 443 6.57 -15.92 25.94
N VAL A 444 7.31 -15.87 27.04
CA VAL A 444 7.46 -17.01 27.97
C VAL A 444 6.44 -17.02 29.10
N LYS A 445 5.35 -16.23 28.98
CA LYS A 445 4.24 -16.14 29.92
C LYS A 445 4.65 -15.71 31.35
N HIS A 446 5.76 -15.01 31.51
CA HIS A 446 6.18 -14.36 32.76
C HIS A 446 5.43 -13.03 32.94
N TRP A 447 4.11 -13.12 33.08
CA TRP A 447 3.20 -11.97 33.05
C TRP A 447 3.44 -10.97 34.16
N ARG A 448 3.80 -11.45 35.37
CA ARG A 448 4.02 -10.59 36.52
C ARG A 448 5.28 -9.74 36.34
N GLU A 449 6.39 -10.35 35.94
CA GLU A 449 7.62 -9.62 35.66
C GLU A 449 7.44 -8.66 34.47
N ALA A 450 6.67 -9.05 33.44
CA ALA A 450 6.34 -8.14 32.32
C ALA A 450 5.55 -6.92 32.81
N PHE A 451 4.55 -7.13 33.67
CA PHE A 451 3.80 -6.05 34.32
C PHE A 451 4.72 -5.11 35.13
N ASP A 452 5.66 -5.66 35.92
CA ASP A 452 6.56 -4.87 36.75
C ASP A 452 7.56 -4.04 35.91
N VAL A 453 8.05 -4.59 34.79
CA VAL A 453 8.88 -3.87 33.81
C VAL A 453 8.11 -2.71 33.19
N LEU A 454 6.87 -2.94 32.76
CA LEU A 454 6.01 -1.89 32.18
C LEU A 454 5.60 -0.84 33.22
N ALA A 455 5.39 -1.23 34.48
CA ALA A 455 5.14 -0.29 35.57
C ALA A 455 6.35 0.64 35.79
N SER A 456 7.56 0.08 35.80
CA SER A 456 8.81 0.86 35.87
C SER A 456 8.97 1.80 34.67
N ALA A 457 8.57 1.34 33.48
CA ALA A 457 8.54 2.18 32.28
C ALA A 457 7.54 3.34 32.43
N GLY A 458 6.36 3.08 33.01
CA GLY A 458 5.33 4.09 33.27
C GLY A 458 5.78 5.19 34.25
N GLU A 459 6.65 4.89 35.22
CA GLU A 459 7.27 5.90 36.08
C GLU A 459 8.18 6.85 35.29
N ARG A 460 8.88 6.31 34.28
CA ARG A 460 9.79 7.08 33.42
C ARG A 460 9.07 7.84 32.30
N PHE A 461 7.97 7.28 31.81
CA PHE A 461 7.17 7.78 30.69
C PHE A 461 5.70 7.90 31.09
N PRO A 462 5.35 8.84 32.00
CA PRO A 462 4.05 8.86 32.69
C PRO A 462 2.86 9.27 31.83
N ASP A 463 3.05 9.70 30.59
CA ASP A 463 1.97 10.02 29.64
C ASP A 463 2.02 9.13 28.38
N ASP A 464 2.86 8.09 28.37
CA ASP A 464 2.97 7.16 27.25
C ASP A 464 1.79 6.17 27.25
N THR A 465 0.77 6.50 26.47
CA THR A 465 -0.47 5.72 26.40
C THR A 465 -0.28 4.29 25.88
N GLU A 466 0.78 4.01 25.12
CA GLU A 466 1.05 2.67 24.60
C GLU A 466 1.65 1.80 25.70
N LEU A 467 2.63 2.30 26.45
CA LEU A 467 3.16 1.59 27.62
C LEU A 467 2.09 1.33 28.68
N MET A 468 1.21 2.30 28.94
CA MET A 468 0.07 2.11 29.85
C MET A 468 -0.90 1.04 29.36
N TYR A 469 -1.18 1.01 28.06
CA TYR A 469 -2.06 0.01 27.47
C TYR A 469 -1.44 -1.39 27.60
N GLU A 470 -0.16 -1.56 27.23
CA GLU A 470 0.56 -2.83 27.39
C GLU A 470 0.58 -3.28 28.86
N GLN A 471 0.80 -2.35 29.79
CA GLN A 471 0.76 -2.65 31.23
C GLN A 471 -0.62 -3.15 31.66
N ALA A 472 -1.70 -2.52 31.15
CA ALA A 472 -3.07 -2.95 31.44
C ALA A 472 -3.33 -4.38 30.95
N MET A 473 -2.82 -4.74 29.77
CA MET A 473 -2.95 -6.09 29.23
C MET A 473 -2.16 -7.12 30.04
N MET A 474 -1.00 -6.76 30.59
CA MET A 474 -0.33 -7.64 31.54
C MET A 474 -1.09 -7.75 32.86
N ALA A 475 -1.72 -6.66 33.33
CA ALA A 475 -2.56 -6.67 34.54
C ALA A 475 -3.75 -7.63 34.41
N GLU A 476 -4.37 -7.70 33.24
CA GLU A 476 -5.41 -8.69 32.93
C GLU A 476 -4.89 -10.13 33.08
N LYS A 477 -3.73 -10.44 32.49
CA LYS A 477 -3.13 -11.79 32.55
C LYS A 477 -2.75 -12.25 33.95
N ILE A 478 -2.62 -11.33 34.91
CA ILE A 478 -2.36 -11.62 36.33
C ILE A 478 -3.57 -11.34 37.24
N ASP A 479 -4.77 -11.21 36.67
CA ASP A 479 -6.03 -10.99 37.38
C ASP A 479 -6.07 -9.72 38.26
N ARG A 480 -5.27 -8.70 37.91
CA ARG A 480 -5.29 -7.36 38.54
C ARG A 480 -6.25 -6.44 37.79
N LEU A 481 -7.52 -6.81 37.76
CA LEU A 481 -8.53 -6.18 36.91
C LEU A 481 -8.83 -4.72 37.27
N ASP A 482 -8.71 -4.35 38.55
CA ASP A 482 -8.87 -2.96 39.00
C ASP A 482 -7.75 -2.05 38.43
N GLU A 483 -6.51 -2.56 38.37
CA GLU A 483 -5.39 -1.84 37.76
C GLU A 483 -5.57 -1.74 36.25
N MET A 484 -5.99 -2.82 35.59
CA MET A 484 -6.29 -2.82 34.17
C MET A 484 -7.33 -1.74 33.84
N GLU A 485 -8.45 -1.70 34.57
CA GLU A 485 -9.49 -0.70 34.37
C GLU A 485 -8.96 0.72 34.60
N ARG A 486 -8.21 0.96 35.69
CA ARG A 486 -7.61 2.26 35.99
C ARG A 486 -6.69 2.73 34.87
N LEU A 487 -5.82 1.85 34.37
CA LEU A 487 -4.88 2.15 33.30
C LEU A 487 -5.61 2.41 31.97
N LEU A 488 -6.57 1.57 31.58
CA LEU A 488 -7.33 1.75 30.33
C LEU A 488 -8.16 3.04 30.36
N ARG A 489 -8.78 3.38 31.49
CA ARG A 489 -9.46 4.68 31.65
C ARG A 489 -8.49 5.83 31.47
N ARG A 490 -7.28 5.75 32.05
CA ARG A 490 -6.26 6.77 31.87
C ARG A 490 -5.81 6.90 30.41
N VAL A 491 -5.66 5.78 29.70
CA VAL A 491 -5.37 5.78 28.26
C VAL A 491 -6.49 6.47 27.48
N ILE A 492 -7.76 6.19 27.78
CA ILE A 492 -8.91 6.83 27.13
C ILE A 492 -8.97 8.33 27.44
N GLU A 493 -8.64 8.75 28.65
CA GLU A 493 -8.56 10.17 29.02
C GLU A 493 -7.48 10.92 28.23
N LEU A 494 -6.28 10.34 28.11
CA LEU A 494 -5.14 10.93 27.41
C LEU A 494 -5.30 10.86 25.89
N LYS A 495 -5.90 9.77 25.39
CA LYS A 495 -6.09 9.50 23.97
C LYS A 495 -7.53 8.99 23.71
N PRO A 496 -8.52 9.90 23.62
CA PRO A 496 -9.93 9.54 23.44
C PRO A 496 -10.26 8.88 22.08
N ASP A 497 -9.32 8.88 21.14
CA ASP A 497 -9.42 8.22 19.84
C ASP A 497 -8.69 6.85 19.79
N ASN A 498 -8.24 6.32 20.94
CA ASN A 498 -7.67 4.98 21.02
C ASN A 498 -8.77 3.91 20.98
N ALA A 499 -9.06 3.37 19.79
CA ALA A 499 -10.06 2.32 19.60
C ALA A 499 -9.78 1.05 20.44
N HIS A 500 -8.52 0.63 20.53
CA HIS A 500 -8.13 -0.58 21.26
C HIS A 500 -8.39 -0.48 22.76
N ALA A 501 -8.10 0.68 23.36
CA ALA A 501 -8.35 0.88 24.80
C ALA A 501 -9.85 0.85 25.14
N HIS A 502 -10.69 1.46 24.28
CA HIS A 502 -12.15 1.38 24.42
C HIS A 502 -12.64 -0.07 24.28
N ASN A 503 -12.14 -0.78 23.26
CA ASN A 503 -12.53 -2.17 23.02
C ASN A 503 -12.10 -3.07 24.18
N ALA A 504 -10.84 -3.00 24.61
CA ALA A 504 -10.31 -3.84 25.69
C ALA A 504 -11.08 -3.62 27.01
N LEU A 505 -11.37 -2.36 27.38
CA LEU A 505 -12.13 -2.08 28.58
C LEU A 505 -13.58 -2.58 28.46
N GLY A 506 -14.23 -2.31 27.33
CA GLY A 506 -15.60 -2.74 27.11
C GLY A 506 -15.74 -4.27 27.04
N TYR A 507 -14.85 -4.94 26.31
CA TYR A 507 -14.79 -6.39 26.23
C TYR A 507 -14.57 -7.02 27.60
N SER A 508 -13.59 -6.53 28.38
CA SER A 508 -13.33 -7.06 29.72
C SER A 508 -14.52 -6.92 30.67
N LEU A 509 -15.28 -5.82 30.57
CA LEU A 509 -16.52 -5.64 31.33
C LEU A 509 -17.60 -6.62 30.86
N ALA A 510 -17.78 -6.76 29.54
CA ALA A 510 -18.75 -7.67 28.93
C ALA A 510 -18.48 -9.13 29.30
N ASP A 511 -17.22 -9.54 29.22
CA ASP A 511 -16.80 -10.92 29.45
C ASP A 511 -17.01 -11.37 30.91
N ARG A 512 -17.05 -10.41 31.84
CA ARG A 512 -17.36 -10.64 33.26
C ARG A 512 -18.84 -10.41 33.59
N SER A 513 -19.70 -10.14 32.61
CA SER A 513 -21.11 -9.74 32.81
C SER A 513 -21.26 -8.48 33.69
N GLN A 514 -20.28 -7.57 33.66
CA GLN A 514 -20.28 -6.37 34.49
C GLN A 514 -20.59 -5.14 33.64
N ARG A 515 -21.43 -4.23 34.16
CA ARG A 515 -21.70 -2.91 33.56
C ARG A 515 -21.95 -2.99 32.04
N LEU A 516 -22.74 -3.97 31.61
CA LEU A 516 -22.98 -4.27 30.20
C LEU A 516 -23.43 -3.06 29.34
N PRO A 517 -24.27 -2.14 29.85
CA PRO A 517 -24.61 -0.93 29.10
C PRO A 517 -23.39 -0.05 28.81
N GLU A 518 -22.45 0.07 29.75
CA GLU A 518 -21.20 0.81 29.53
C GLU A 518 -20.26 0.06 28.59
N ALA A 519 -20.12 -1.26 28.78
CA ALA A 519 -19.33 -2.12 27.89
C ALA A 519 -19.73 -1.91 26.43
N ARG A 520 -21.05 -1.92 26.17
CA ARG A 520 -21.61 -1.67 24.83
C ARG A 520 -21.24 -0.28 24.30
N VAL A 521 -21.36 0.77 25.11
CA VAL A 521 -20.99 2.13 24.70
C VAL A 521 -19.52 2.24 24.35
N LEU A 522 -18.64 1.64 25.15
CA LEU A 522 -17.20 1.62 24.91
C LEU A 522 -16.86 0.89 23.60
N ILE A 523 -17.42 -0.31 23.38
CA ILE A 523 -17.16 -1.08 22.17
C ILE A 523 -17.75 -0.39 20.93
N GLN A 524 -18.95 0.19 21.04
CA GLN A 524 -19.54 0.98 19.94
C GLN A 524 -18.62 2.16 19.57
N ARG A 525 -18.05 2.84 20.57
CA ARG A 525 -17.08 3.90 20.34
C ARG A 525 -15.81 3.38 19.67
N ALA A 526 -15.32 2.21 20.07
CA ALA A 526 -14.18 1.57 19.40
C ALA A 526 -14.48 1.28 17.92
N LEU A 527 -15.69 0.82 17.61
CA LEU A 527 -16.10 0.51 16.23
C LEU A 527 -16.28 1.78 15.38
N GLU A 528 -16.74 2.88 15.97
CA GLU A 528 -16.76 4.19 15.30
C GLU A 528 -15.35 4.69 14.95
N LEU A 529 -14.39 4.45 15.86
CA LEU A 529 -12.99 4.84 15.66
C LEU A 529 -12.25 3.94 14.67
N SER A 530 -12.62 2.65 14.58
CA SER A 530 -12.06 1.68 13.63
C SER A 530 -13.17 0.91 12.88
N PRO A 531 -13.81 1.55 11.88
CA PRO A 531 -14.93 0.94 11.16
C PRO A 531 -14.50 -0.31 10.37
N GLY A 532 -15.21 -1.42 10.58
CA GLY A 532 -14.98 -2.66 9.85
C GLY A 532 -13.92 -3.58 10.46
N ASP A 533 -13.38 -3.23 11.63
CA ASP A 533 -12.49 -4.12 12.39
C ASP A 533 -13.25 -5.40 12.82
N PRO A 534 -12.80 -6.60 12.41
CA PRO A 534 -13.46 -7.85 12.76
C PRO A 534 -13.44 -8.15 14.26
N PHE A 535 -12.37 -7.81 14.98
CA PHE A 535 -12.26 -8.12 16.42
C PHE A 535 -13.11 -7.20 17.28
N ILE A 536 -13.25 -5.93 16.88
CA ILE A 536 -14.17 -5.01 17.56
C ILE A 536 -15.64 -5.40 17.25
N THR A 537 -15.91 -5.83 16.02
CA THR A 537 -17.24 -6.36 15.65
C THR A 537 -17.57 -7.63 16.44
N ASP A 538 -16.59 -8.51 16.66
CA ASP A 538 -16.69 -9.68 17.53
C ASP A 538 -16.99 -9.30 18.98
N SER A 539 -16.22 -8.35 19.54
CA SER A 539 -16.46 -7.81 20.88
C SER A 539 -17.87 -7.22 21.03
N LEU A 540 -18.38 -6.54 19.98
CA LEU A 540 -19.75 -6.01 19.97
C LEU A 540 -20.78 -7.15 19.95
N GLY A 541 -20.54 -8.18 19.14
CA GLY A 541 -21.35 -9.39 19.15
C GLY A 541 -21.38 -10.07 20.52
N TRP A 542 -20.22 -10.16 21.18
CA TRP A 542 -20.10 -10.74 22.52
C TRP A 542 -20.91 -9.96 23.56
N VAL A 543 -20.79 -8.63 23.61
CA VAL A 543 -21.58 -7.82 24.56
C VAL A 543 -23.09 -7.89 24.28
N GLU A 544 -23.51 -7.92 23.01
CA GLU A 544 -24.92 -8.10 22.65
C GLU A 544 -25.45 -9.46 23.12
N PHE A 545 -24.64 -10.53 23.00
CA PHE A 545 -25.00 -11.84 23.53
C PHE A 545 -25.18 -11.80 25.05
N ARG A 546 -24.26 -11.16 25.77
CA ARG A 546 -24.31 -11.01 27.24
C ARG A 546 -25.47 -10.13 27.70
N LEU A 547 -25.95 -9.21 26.85
CA LEU A 547 -27.18 -8.44 27.05
C LEU A 547 -28.46 -9.23 26.76
N GLY A 548 -28.35 -10.45 26.21
CA GLY A 548 -29.49 -11.31 25.84
C GLY A 548 -29.98 -11.12 24.40
N ASN A 549 -29.31 -10.29 23.59
CA ASN A 549 -29.67 -10.01 22.20
C ASN A 549 -29.03 -11.03 21.24
N ALA A 550 -29.37 -12.31 21.42
CA ALA A 550 -28.67 -13.43 20.76
C ALA A 550 -28.72 -13.40 19.22
N GLU A 551 -29.82 -12.96 18.61
CA GLU A 551 -29.93 -12.84 17.15
C GLU A 551 -29.02 -11.75 16.57
N GLU A 552 -28.94 -10.60 17.25
CA GLU A 552 -28.05 -9.51 16.82
C GLU A 552 -26.58 -9.90 17.04
N ALA A 553 -26.28 -10.58 18.14
CA ALA A 553 -24.96 -11.17 18.37
C ALA A 553 -24.58 -12.13 17.24
N LEU A 554 -25.47 -13.04 16.84
CA LEU A 554 -25.23 -13.97 15.75
C LEU A 554 -24.94 -13.24 14.43
N ARG A 555 -25.71 -12.18 14.10
CA ARG A 555 -25.51 -11.38 12.90
C ARG A 555 -24.12 -10.71 12.89
N LEU A 556 -23.72 -10.12 14.01
CA LEU A 556 -22.41 -9.46 14.16
C LEU A 556 -21.26 -10.46 14.10
N LEU A 557 -21.35 -11.57 14.82
CA LEU A 557 -20.32 -12.61 14.87
C LEU A 557 -20.14 -13.31 13.53
N ARG A 558 -21.22 -13.59 12.78
CA ARG A 558 -21.13 -14.10 11.40
C ARG A 558 -20.40 -13.12 10.49
N ARG A 559 -20.69 -11.82 10.62
CA ARG A 559 -19.99 -10.77 9.85
C ARG A 559 -18.51 -10.70 10.22
N ALA A 560 -18.18 -10.75 11.52
CA ALA A 560 -16.81 -10.75 12.00
C ALA A 560 -16.04 -11.98 11.46
N TYR A 561 -16.61 -13.18 11.59
CA TYR A 561 -15.98 -14.42 11.13
C TYR A 561 -15.83 -14.48 9.61
N ALA A 562 -16.82 -13.98 8.85
CA ALA A 562 -16.72 -13.89 7.40
C ALA A 562 -15.63 -12.91 6.95
N ALA A 563 -15.41 -11.83 7.69
CA ALA A 563 -14.32 -10.88 7.44
C ALA A 563 -12.96 -11.44 7.87
N ARG A 564 -12.92 -12.17 8.98
CA ARG A 564 -11.70 -12.80 9.52
C ARG A 564 -12.04 -14.15 10.20
N PRO A 565 -11.72 -15.29 9.56
CA PRO A 565 -11.93 -16.63 10.13
C PRO A 565 -10.94 -16.98 11.27
N ASP A 566 -11.01 -16.23 12.37
CA ASP A 566 -10.11 -16.32 13.52
C ASP A 566 -10.63 -17.30 14.60
N PRO A 567 -9.75 -18.06 15.29
CA PRO A 567 -10.17 -18.98 16.36
C PRO A 567 -10.91 -18.34 17.54
N GLU A 568 -10.58 -17.10 17.94
CA GLU A 568 -11.27 -16.41 19.03
C GLU A 568 -12.69 -16.01 18.61
N ILE A 569 -12.83 -15.44 17.41
CA ILE A 569 -14.13 -15.09 16.82
C ILE A 569 -14.98 -16.35 16.63
N ALA A 570 -14.36 -17.46 16.21
CA ALA A 570 -15.03 -18.74 16.08
C ALA A 570 -15.50 -19.30 17.42
N ALA A 571 -14.75 -19.09 18.52
CA ALA A 571 -15.15 -19.49 19.86
C ALA A 571 -16.46 -18.79 20.26
N HIS A 572 -16.52 -17.46 20.14
CA HIS A 572 -17.73 -16.67 20.43
C HIS A 572 -18.89 -17.01 19.49
N LEU A 573 -18.66 -17.08 18.17
CA LEU A 573 -19.68 -17.44 17.19
C LEU A 573 -20.27 -18.82 17.48
N GLY A 574 -19.42 -19.81 17.71
CA GLY A 574 -19.85 -21.16 18.03
C GLY A 574 -20.62 -21.21 19.35
N GLU A 575 -20.25 -20.43 20.36
CA GLU A 575 -21.00 -20.36 21.62
C GLU A 575 -22.39 -19.74 21.45
N VAL A 576 -22.51 -18.66 20.67
CA VAL A 576 -23.82 -18.06 20.38
C VAL A 576 -24.70 -19.04 19.59
N LEU A 577 -24.14 -19.71 18.58
CA LEU A 577 -24.83 -20.78 17.83
C LEU A 577 -25.27 -21.91 18.77
N TRP A 578 -24.42 -22.30 19.72
CA TRP A 578 -24.71 -23.32 20.72
C TRP A 578 -25.87 -22.90 21.64
N ALA A 579 -25.90 -21.64 22.08
CA ALA A 579 -26.99 -21.09 22.88
C ALA A 579 -28.32 -21.01 22.10
N LEU A 580 -28.26 -20.82 20.78
CA LEU A 580 -29.41 -20.79 19.87
C LEU A 580 -29.82 -22.20 19.36
N ASP A 581 -29.26 -23.26 19.93
CA ASP A 581 -29.49 -24.66 19.54
C ASP A 581 -29.09 -25.04 18.11
N GLN A 582 -28.24 -24.22 17.46
CA GLN A 582 -27.64 -24.49 16.15
C GLN A 582 -26.34 -25.31 16.29
N ARG A 583 -26.43 -26.47 16.96
CA ARG A 583 -25.28 -27.27 17.43
C ARG A 583 -24.37 -27.77 16.31
N GLU A 584 -24.93 -28.20 15.18
CA GLU A 584 -24.15 -28.72 14.05
C GLU A 584 -23.28 -27.64 13.41
N GLU A 585 -23.83 -26.43 13.26
CA GLU A 585 -23.06 -25.31 12.73
C GLU A 585 -21.97 -24.86 13.72
N ALA A 586 -22.26 -24.82 15.03
CA ALA A 586 -21.27 -24.52 16.05
C ALA A 586 -20.09 -25.49 16.02
N ARG A 587 -20.36 -26.80 15.95
CA ARG A 587 -19.33 -27.85 15.85
C ARG A 587 -18.47 -27.69 14.61
N ARG A 588 -19.08 -27.40 13.44
CA ARG A 588 -18.34 -27.16 12.20
C ARG A 588 -17.39 -25.96 12.35
N ILE A 589 -17.89 -24.83 12.86
CA ILE A 589 -17.09 -23.61 13.06
C ILE A 589 -15.91 -23.86 14.00
N TRP A 590 -16.14 -24.54 15.13
CA TRP A 590 -15.06 -24.84 16.05
C TRP A 590 -14.06 -25.87 15.49
N LEU A 591 -14.51 -26.83 14.68
CA LEU A 591 -13.61 -27.78 14.01
C LEU A 591 -12.69 -27.08 13.01
N GLU A 592 -13.24 -26.17 12.20
CA GLU A 592 -12.46 -25.32 11.29
C GLU A 592 -11.45 -24.46 12.06
N ALA A 593 -11.87 -23.86 13.18
CA ALA A 593 -11.00 -23.06 14.04
C ALA A 593 -9.87 -23.89 14.67
N LYS A 594 -10.18 -25.08 15.20
CA LYS A 594 -9.21 -26.02 15.77
C LYS A 594 -8.19 -26.47 14.72
N GLY A 595 -8.59 -26.62 13.46
CA GLY A 595 -7.69 -26.89 12.34
C GLY A 595 -6.70 -25.76 12.05
N ARG A 596 -7.06 -24.50 12.37
CA ARG A 596 -6.17 -23.33 12.22
C ARG A 596 -5.23 -23.16 13.41
N ASP A 597 -5.77 -23.24 14.63
CA ASP A 597 -4.99 -23.18 15.87
C ASP A 597 -5.63 -24.02 16.98
N ALA A 598 -5.09 -25.22 17.20
CA ALA A 598 -5.54 -26.10 18.28
C ALA A 598 -5.08 -25.66 19.68
N THR A 599 -4.17 -24.69 19.77
CA THR A 599 -3.59 -24.20 21.02
C THR A 599 -4.24 -22.92 21.53
N ASN A 600 -5.19 -22.34 20.79
CA ASN A 600 -5.89 -21.12 21.19
C ASN A 600 -6.62 -21.32 22.53
N ASP A 601 -6.27 -20.48 23.51
CA ASP A 601 -6.76 -20.60 24.90
C ASP A 601 -8.29 -20.37 24.97
N VAL A 602 -8.83 -19.35 24.29
CA VAL A 602 -10.26 -19.00 24.29
C VAL A 602 -11.12 -20.13 23.73
N LEU A 603 -10.72 -20.71 22.59
CA LEU A 603 -11.43 -21.85 21.99
C LEU A 603 -11.40 -23.07 22.92
N ARG A 604 -10.24 -23.40 23.50
CA ARG A 604 -10.09 -24.53 24.42
C ARG A 604 -10.94 -24.36 25.67
N GLU A 605 -10.93 -23.17 26.28
CA GLU A 605 -11.72 -22.84 27.46
C GLU A 605 -13.23 -22.91 27.16
N THR A 606 -13.66 -22.41 26.01
CA THR A 606 -15.06 -22.47 25.57
C THR A 606 -15.54 -23.91 25.41
N LEU A 607 -14.78 -24.75 24.70
CA LEU A 607 -15.12 -26.17 24.51
C LEU A 607 -15.14 -26.94 25.83
N ALA A 608 -14.17 -26.67 26.72
CA ALA A 608 -14.11 -27.29 28.04
C ALA A 608 -15.31 -26.88 28.91
N ARG A 609 -15.67 -25.59 28.94
CA ARG A 609 -16.81 -25.06 29.70
C ARG A 609 -18.15 -25.62 29.20
N LEU A 610 -18.31 -25.71 27.88
CA LEU A 610 -19.53 -26.24 27.25
C LEU A 610 -19.55 -27.78 27.15
N ARG A 611 -18.46 -28.46 27.55
CA ARG A 611 -18.28 -29.92 27.48
C ARG A 611 -18.50 -30.48 26.08
N VAL A 612 -17.91 -29.82 25.08
CA VAL A 612 -18.00 -30.22 23.67
C VAL A 612 -16.72 -30.90 23.24
N GLU A 613 -16.83 -32.15 22.79
CA GLU A 613 -15.76 -32.88 22.11
C GLU A 613 -15.91 -32.72 20.59
N LEU A 614 -14.82 -32.34 19.91
CA LEU A 614 -14.71 -32.07 18.47
C LEU A 614 -13.87 -33.09 17.74
#